data_AF-A0A6J4TET8-F1
#
_entry.id   AF-A0A6J4TET8-F1
#
_cell.length_a   1.000
_cell.length_b   1.000
_cell.length_c   1.000
_cell.angle_alpha   90.00
_cell.angle_beta   90.00
_cell.angle_gamma   90.00
#
_symmetry.space_group_name_H-M   'P 1'
#
loop_
_entity.id
_entity.type
_entity.pdbx_description
1 polymer ?
#
loop_
_entity_poly.entity_id
_entity_poly.type
_entity_poly.pdbx_seq_one_letter_code
_entity_poly.pdbx_strand_id
1 'polypeptide(L)'
;MRLPHEPLPHPARVAPLAVAGCAALALLLFAALARLAPETRRGQLLPFFESYEVAEVRLLGATVYVDTSSGTADLVTVGALAAVALALAVCAAVLHRRGVDDALTFAVAAAGAAFLAADDLLAAHETLGHNLGFLAALPAIDHPDDVIVGLYGVVVASFAWRHRALAAGTPRAPWLVCAIAGAFAVGHDLLPLHLDAAEEGAEVLAGLALLAGVSTIASRRVQSRPSAG
;
A
#
# COMPACT_ATOMS: atom_id res chain seq x y z
N MET A 1 32.45 -39.82 5.53
CA MET A 1 31.44 -39.04 4.78
C MET A 1 30.97 -37.92 5.70
N ARG A 2 31.48 -36.69 5.54
CA ARG A 2 31.03 -35.54 6.34
C ARG A 2 29.85 -34.91 5.60
N LEU A 3 28.69 -34.82 6.25
CA LEU A 3 27.58 -34.03 5.72
C LEU A 3 28.04 -32.57 5.68
N PRO A 4 27.81 -31.84 4.57
CA PRO A 4 28.10 -30.42 4.53
C PRO A 4 27.29 -29.72 5.62
N HIS A 5 27.97 -29.06 6.55
CA HIS A 5 27.32 -28.16 7.50
C HIS A 5 26.84 -26.95 6.71
N GLU A 6 25.55 -26.91 6.38
CA GLU A 6 24.93 -25.66 5.96
C GLU A 6 25.03 -24.66 7.12
N PRO A 7 25.65 -23.50 6.92
CA PRO A 7 25.69 -22.47 7.95
C PRO A 7 24.26 -22.05 8.27
N LEU A 8 23.89 -22.11 9.56
CA LEU A 8 22.59 -21.64 10.02
C LEU A 8 22.41 -20.17 9.64
N PRO A 9 21.25 -19.76 9.10
CA PRO A 9 21.00 -18.38 8.72
C PRO A 9 21.22 -17.46 9.93
N HIS A 10 21.95 -16.36 9.72
CA HIS A 10 22.24 -15.41 10.79
C HIS A 10 20.93 -14.88 11.40
N PRO A 11 20.71 -15.02 12.72
CA PRO A 11 19.46 -14.64 13.38
C PRO A 11 19.07 -13.17 13.17
N ALA A 12 20.06 -12.30 12.94
CA ALA A 12 19.87 -10.88 12.66
C ALA A 12 19.07 -10.59 11.36
N ARG A 13 19.03 -11.52 10.39
CA ARG A 13 18.33 -11.32 9.11
C ARG A 13 16.89 -11.85 9.10
N VAL A 14 16.53 -12.73 10.05
CA VAL A 14 15.20 -13.36 10.12
C VAL A 14 14.19 -12.43 10.81
N ALA A 15 14.63 -11.71 11.85
CA ALA A 15 13.78 -10.82 12.62
C ALA A 15 13.06 -9.74 11.78
N PRO A 16 13.73 -8.94 10.92
CA PRO A 16 13.05 -7.86 10.21
C PRO A 16 12.06 -8.37 9.14
N LEU A 17 12.31 -9.54 8.55
CA LEU A 17 11.42 -10.13 7.55
C LEU A 17 10.13 -10.66 8.19
N ALA A 18 10.26 -11.34 9.34
CA ALA A 18 9.12 -11.77 10.14
C ALA A 18 8.30 -10.57 10.64
N VAL A 19 8.97 -9.52 11.11
CA VAL A 19 8.31 -8.27 11.57
C VAL A 19 7.51 -7.63 10.43
N ALA A 20 8.08 -7.48 9.24
CA ALA A 20 7.38 -6.90 8.09
C ALA A 20 6.18 -7.74 7.65
N GLY A 21 6.32 -9.06 7.58
CA GLY A 21 5.22 -9.97 7.24
C GLY A 21 4.10 -9.97 8.28
N CYS A 22 4.44 -10.00 9.57
CA CYS A 22 3.48 -9.91 10.66
C CYS A 22 2.77 -8.55 10.69
N ALA A 23 3.50 -7.46 10.42
CA ALA A 23 2.91 -6.12 10.34
C ALA A 23 1.90 -6.01 9.19
N ALA A 24 2.26 -6.52 8.00
CA ALA A 24 1.37 -6.56 6.84
C ALA A 24 0.07 -7.31 7.15
N LEU A 25 0.19 -8.52 7.73
CA LEU A 25 -0.97 -9.33 8.10
C LEU A 25 -1.80 -8.67 9.20
N ALA A 26 -1.16 -8.11 10.22
CA ALA A 26 -1.84 -7.42 11.32
C ALA A 26 -2.63 -6.21 10.82
N LEU A 27 -2.10 -5.44 9.88
CA LEU A 27 -2.77 -4.30 9.26
C LEU A 27 -4.02 -4.73 8.49
N LEU A 28 -3.91 -5.75 7.64
CA LEU A 28 -5.05 -6.28 6.88
C LEU A 28 -6.13 -6.86 7.80
N LEU A 29 -5.73 -7.60 8.84
CA LEU A 29 -6.67 -8.14 9.83
C LEU A 29 -7.34 -7.02 10.62
N PHE A 30 -6.59 -5.99 11.04
CA PHE A 30 -7.15 -4.84 11.73
C PHE A 30 -8.19 -4.13 10.86
N ALA A 31 -7.90 -3.89 9.58
CA ALA A 31 -8.82 -3.24 8.66
C ALA A 31 -10.10 -4.06 8.44
N ALA A 32 -9.96 -5.38 8.25
CA ALA A 32 -11.09 -6.28 8.14
C ALA A 32 -11.95 -6.29 9.42
N LEU A 33 -11.32 -6.31 10.60
CA LEU A 33 -12.03 -6.29 11.87
C LEU A 33 -12.73 -4.96 12.13
N ALA A 34 -12.14 -3.83 11.73
CA ALA A 34 -12.76 -2.52 11.84
C ALA A 34 -14.06 -2.42 11.03
N ARG A 35 -14.07 -2.96 9.80
CA ARG A 35 -15.26 -3.03 8.93
C ARG A 35 -16.35 -3.96 9.47
N LEU A 36 -15.99 -4.93 10.29
CA LEU A 36 -16.93 -5.86 10.93
C LEU A 36 -17.35 -5.42 12.34
N ALA A 37 -16.75 -4.35 12.87
CA ALA A 37 -17.06 -3.86 14.21
C ALA A 37 -18.47 -3.26 14.24
N PRO A 38 -19.21 -3.42 15.35
CA PRO A 38 -20.53 -2.84 15.47
C PRO A 38 -20.45 -1.31 15.40
N GLU A 39 -21.24 -0.74 14.49
CA GLU A 39 -21.39 0.70 14.33
C GLU A 39 -22.02 1.30 15.57
N THR A 40 -21.44 2.39 16.06
CA THR A 40 -21.96 3.17 17.19
C THR A 40 -22.77 4.36 16.70
N ARG A 41 -22.37 4.97 15.58
CA ARG A 41 -23.06 6.05 14.86
C ARG A 41 -22.73 5.97 13.39
N ARG A 42 -23.60 6.54 12.55
CA ARG A 42 -23.41 6.66 11.11
C ARG A 42 -23.98 7.98 10.61
N GLY A 43 -23.33 8.57 9.62
CA GLY A 43 -23.80 9.76 8.89
C GLY A 43 -22.64 10.69 8.51
N GLN A 44 -22.97 11.95 8.24
CA GLN A 44 -21.99 13.01 8.01
C GLN A 44 -21.42 13.49 9.35
N LEU A 45 -20.50 12.71 9.92
CA LEU A 45 -19.90 13.00 11.23
C LEU A 45 -18.68 13.92 11.12
N LEU A 46 -18.13 14.12 9.92
CA LEU A 46 -16.93 14.91 9.67
C LEU A 46 -17.29 16.19 8.88
N PRO A 47 -16.78 17.37 9.28
CA PRO A 47 -17.22 18.66 8.73
C PRO A 47 -16.68 19.00 7.34
N PHE A 48 -15.70 18.25 6.84
CA PHE A 48 -15.00 18.53 5.58
C PHE A 48 -15.54 17.73 4.40
N PHE A 49 -16.41 16.75 4.66
CA PHE A 49 -16.86 15.79 3.66
C PHE A 49 -18.38 15.84 3.54
N GLU A 50 -18.89 16.81 2.77
CA GLU A 50 -20.34 16.99 2.55
C GLU A 50 -20.98 15.82 1.79
N SER A 51 -20.18 14.99 1.10
CA SER A 51 -20.63 13.84 0.30
C SER A 51 -20.39 12.47 0.94
N TYR A 52 -19.61 12.37 2.03
CA TYR A 52 -19.21 11.08 2.59
C TYR A 52 -20.01 10.69 3.84
N GLU A 53 -20.50 9.46 3.86
CA GLU A 53 -21.05 8.84 5.07
C GLU A 53 -19.97 8.03 5.78
N VAL A 54 -19.65 8.43 7.00
CA VAL A 54 -18.74 7.66 7.87
C VAL A 54 -19.52 6.91 8.95
N ALA A 55 -19.02 5.72 9.30
CA ALA A 55 -19.42 4.99 10.48
C ALA A 55 -18.40 5.19 11.61
N GLU A 56 -18.88 5.55 12.79
CA GLU A 56 -18.11 5.55 14.02
C GLU A 56 -18.13 4.14 14.60
N VAL A 57 -16.98 3.47 14.66
CA VAL A 57 -16.82 2.13 15.26
C VAL A 57 -15.92 2.19 16.49
N ARG A 58 -16.20 1.35 17.48
CA ARG A 58 -15.29 1.13 18.61
C ARG A 58 -14.46 -0.11 18.38
N LEU A 59 -13.16 0.07 18.20
CA LEU A 59 -12.22 -1.03 18.02
C LEU A 59 -11.11 -0.94 19.05
N LEU A 60 -10.93 -2.01 19.82
CA LEU A 60 -9.88 -2.10 20.86
C LEU A 60 -9.88 -0.94 21.88
N GLY A 61 -11.05 -0.36 22.17
CA GLY A 61 -11.21 0.76 23.09
C GLY A 61 -10.94 2.14 22.48
N ALA A 62 -10.54 2.21 21.21
CA ALA A 62 -10.44 3.45 20.44
C ALA A 62 -11.71 3.67 19.60
N THR A 63 -12.07 4.94 19.40
CA THR A 63 -13.04 5.34 18.38
C THR A 63 -12.31 5.48 17.05
N VAL A 64 -12.83 4.82 16.02
CA VAL A 64 -12.32 4.87 14.64
C VAL A 64 -13.48 5.27 13.73
N TYR A 65 -13.21 6.12 12.76
CA TYR A 65 -14.15 6.46 11.70
C TYR A 65 -13.79 5.64 10.47
N VAL A 66 -14.77 4.98 9.88
CA VAL A 66 -14.60 4.14 8.69
C VAL A 66 -15.55 4.68 7.64
N ASP A 67 -15.03 4.97 6.46
CA ASP A 67 -15.89 5.30 5.33
C ASP A 67 -16.81 4.11 5.00
N THR A 68 -18.09 4.40 4.79
CA THR A 68 -19.11 3.41 4.41
C THR A 68 -19.54 3.52 2.96
N SER A 69 -19.00 4.50 2.23
CA SER A 69 -19.38 4.80 0.85
C SER A 69 -18.54 4.06 -0.20
N SER A 70 -17.59 3.24 0.22
CA SER A 70 -16.65 2.57 -0.67
C SER A 70 -17.33 1.84 -1.84
N GLY A 71 -16.99 2.29 -3.04
CA GLY A 71 -17.50 1.80 -4.29
C GLY A 71 -16.88 0.47 -4.71
N THR A 72 -17.31 -0.03 -5.87
CA THR A 72 -16.70 -1.24 -6.45
C THR A 72 -15.25 -0.98 -6.87
N ALA A 73 -14.94 0.25 -7.32
CA ALA A 73 -13.59 0.64 -7.73
C ALA A 73 -12.60 0.52 -6.56
N ASP A 74 -12.92 1.07 -5.41
CA ASP A 74 -12.08 1.03 -4.20
C ASP A 74 -11.80 -0.40 -3.77
N LEU A 75 -12.83 -1.26 -3.76
CA LEU A 75 -12.65 -2.68 -3.43
C LEU A 75 -11.72 -3.41 -4.41
N VAL A 76 -11.74 -3.02 -5.68
CA VAL A 76 -10.80 -3.55 -6.70
C VAL A 76 -9.40 -3.03 -6.44
N THR A 77 -9.23 -1.75 -6.11
CA THR A 77 -7.93 -1.13 -5.77
C THR A 77 -7.33 -1.77 -4.52
N VAL A 78 -8.09 -1.87 -3.42
CA VAL A 78 -7.75 -2.62 -2.21
C VAL A 78 -7.33 -4.04 -2.53
N GLY A 79 -8.12 -4.75 -3.34
CA GLY A 79 -7.84 -6.12 -3.76
C GLY A 79 -6.54 -6.24 -4.54
N ALA A 80 -6.28 -5.31 -5.45
CA ALA A 80 -5.03 -5.24 -6.22
C ALA A 80 -3.83 -4.99 -5.30
N LEU A 81 -3.91 -4.02 -4.39
CA LEU A 81 -2.85 -3.70 -3.41
C LEU A 81 -2.57 -4.88 -2.47
N ALA A 82 -3.60 -5.56 -1.98
CA ALA A 82 -3.46 -6.77 -1.17
C ALA A 82 -2.77 -7.90 -1.95
N ALA A 83 -3.10 -8.07 -3.24
CA ALA A 83 -2.42 -9.02 -4.12
C ALA A 83 -0.94 -8.64 -4.35
N VAL A 84 -0.63 -7.34 -4.50
CA VAL A 84 0.75 -6.84 -4.57
C VAL A 84 1.51 -7.19 -3.30
N ALA A 85 0.92 -6.93 -2.12
CA ALA A 85 1.51 -7.24 -0.84
C ALA A 85 1.83 -8.74 -0.71
N LEU A 86 0.89 -9.60 -1.09
CA LEU A 86 1.09 -11.05 -1.07
C LEU A 86 2.22 -11.50 -2.01
N ALA A 87 2.22 -11.02 -3.26
CA ALA A 87 3.25 -11.36 -4.23
C ALA A 87 4.66 -10.96 -3.75
N LEU A 88 4.78 -9.77 -3.16
CA LEU A 88 6.03 -9.27 -2.57
C LEU A 88 6.45 -10.09 -1.35
N ALA A 89 5.52 -10.45 -0.46
CA ALA A 89 5.81 -11.27 0.72
C ALA A 89 6.29 -12.68 0.34
N VAL A 90 5.64 -13.32 -0.64
CA VAL A 90 6.08 -14.61 -1.18
C VAL A 90 7.47 -14.51 -1.80
N CYS A 91 7.73 -13.46 -2.58
CA CYS A 91 9.06 -13.21 -3.15
C CYS A 91 10.12 -13.04 -2.06
N ALA A 92 9.83 -12.23 -1.05
CA ALA A 92 10.69 -12.01 0.11
C ALA A 92 11.05 -13.32 0.82
N ALA A 93 10.04 -14.17 1.09
CA ALA A 93 10.25 -15.47 1.72
C ALA A 93 11.14 -16.41 0.87
N VAL A 94 10.91 -16.45 -0.45
CA VAL A 94 11.73 -17.27 -1.37
C VAL A 94 13.17 -16.76 -1.44
N LEU A 95 13.37 -15.44 -1.55
CA LEU A 95 14.69 -14.83 -1.59
C LEU A 95 15.44 -15.02 -0.26
N HIS A 96 14.74 -14.92 0.87
CA HIS A 96 15.31 -15.16 2.20
C HIS A 96 15.83 -16.59 2.33
N ARG A 97 15.03 -17.59 1.92
CA ARG A 97 15.43 -19.00 1.93
C ARG A 97 16.63 -19.30 1.02
N ARG A 98 16.88 -18.46 0.03
CA ARG A 98 18.03 -18.56 -0.89
C ARG A 98 19.24 -17.74 -0.46
N GLY A 99 19.15 -17.01 0.66
CA GLY A 99 20.22 -16.13 1.12
C GLY A 99 20.47 -14.91 0.22
N VAL A 100 19.48 -14.48 -0.55
CA VAL A 100 19.60 -13.30 -1.44
C VAL A 100 19.30 -12.03 -0.65
N ASP A 101 20.17 -11.03 -0.74
CA ASP A 101 20.10 -9.80 0.06
C ASP A 101 18.85 -8.95 -0.22
N ASP A 102 18.23 -9.10 -1.39
CA ASP A 102 17.01 -8.38 -1.78
C ASP A 102 15.78 -8.74 -0.92
N ALA A 103 15.81 -9.85 -0.16
CA ALA A 103 14.66 -10.35 0.59
C ALA A 103 14.01 -9.30 1.52
N LEU A 104 14.83 -8.51 2.23
CA LEU A 104 14.33 -7.46 3.11
C LEU A 104 13.62 -6.35 2.33
N THR A 105 14.15 -5.95 1.18
CA THR A 105 13.54 -4.94 0.31
C THR A 105 12.13 -5.36 -0.12
N PHE A 106 11.96 -6.61 -0.53
CA PHE A 106 10.65 -7.16 -0.89
C PHE A 106 9.70 -7.24 0.32
N ALA A 107 10.21 -7.57 1.51
CA ALA A 107 9.39 -7.61 2.72
C ALA A 107 8.90 -6.21 3.13
N VAL A 108 9.76 -5.19 3.05
CA VAL A 108 9.39 -3.79 3.31
C VAL A 108 8.36 -3.31 2.29
N ALA A 109 8.55 -3.63 1.00
CA ALA A 109 7.59 -3.28 -0.04
C ALA A 109 6.23 -3.99 0.18
N ALA A 110 6.25 -5.24 0.64
CA ALA A 110 5.03 -5.98 0.99
C ALA A 110 4.25 -5.30 2.13
N ALA A 111 4.96 -4.89 3.18
CA ALA A 111 4.36 -4.16 4.30
C ALA A 111 3.78 -2.82 3.86
N GLY A 112 4.48 -2.08 2.98
CA GLY A 112 3.98 -0.84 2.40
C GLY A 112 2.71 -1.05 1.57
N ALA A 113 2.67 -2.07 0.71
CA ALA A 113 1.48 -2.39 -0.08
C ALA A 113 0.29 -2.83 0.78
N ALA A 114 0.54 -3.60 1.85
CA ALA A 114 -0.50 -3.99 2.80
C ALA A 114 -1.02 -2.80 3.61
N PHE A 115 -0.14 -1.87 3.96
CA PHE A 115 -0.53 -0.61 4.61
C PHE A 115 -1.43 0.21 3.68
N LEU A 116 -1.04 0.41 2.41
CA LEU A 116 -1.88 1.13 1.45
C LEU A 116 -3.23 0.44 1.25
N ALA A 117 -3.27 -0.89 1.13
CA ALA A 117 -4.53 -1.63 1.03
C ALA A 117 -5.43 -1.45 2.27
N ALA A 118 -4.85 -1.41 3.47
CA ALA A 118 -5.58 -1.23 4.72
C ALA A 118 -6.06 0.22 4.88
N ASP A 119 -5.24 1.20 4.48
CA ASP A 119 -5.56 2.61 4.48
C ASP A 119 -6.73 2.91 3.54
N ASP A 120 -6.66 2.41 2.31
CA ASP A 120 -7.70 2.49 1.28
C ASP A 120 -9.00 1.77 1.72
N LEU A 121 -8.87 0.57 2.30
CA LEU A 121 -10.02 -0.16 2.86
C LEU A 121 -10.65 0.55 4.07
N LEU A 122 -9.96 1.45 4.74
CA LEU A 122 -10.53 2.18 5.88
C LEU A 122 -10.87 3.62 5.56
N ALA A 123 -10.46 4.11 4.39
CA ALA A 123 -10.33 5.53 4.09
C ALA A 123 -9.63 6.27 5.23
N ALA A 124 -8.56 5.67 5.78
CA ALA A 124 -7.89 6.24 6.94
C ALA A 124 -7.26 7.59 6.60
N HIS A 125 -6.72 7.75 5.38
CA HIS A 125 -6.19 9.02 4.91
C HIS A 125 -7.25 10.15 4.91
N GLU A 126 -8.49 9.88 4.51
CA GLU A 126 -9.60 10.86 4.53
C GLU A 126 -9.90 11.33 5.97
N THR A 127 -9.89 10.40 6.93
CA THR A 127 -10.26 10.71 8.32
C THR A 127 -9.10 11.26 9.15
N LEU A 128 -7.85 11.08 8.71
CA LEU A 128 -6.65 11.52 9.45
C LEU A 128 -6.57 13.04 9.60
N GLY A 129 -7.07 13.80 8.63
CA GLY A 129 -7.17 15.26 8.70
C GLY A 129 -7.93 15.77 9.93
N HIS A 130 -9.03 15.10 10.24
CA HIS A 130 -9.84 15.42 11.43
C HIS A 130 -9.11 15.05 12.73
N ASN A 131 -8.44 13.90 12.73
CA ASN A 131 -7.67 13.43 13.89
C ASN A 131 -6.43 14.29 14.16
N LEU A 132 -5.84 14.88 13.12
CA LEU A 132 -4.63 15.68 13.15
C LEU A 132 -4.95 17.14 12.80
N GLY A 133 -5.68 17.83 13.68
CA GLY A 133 -6.21 19.18 13.42
C GLY A 133 -5.21 20.26 13.00
N PHE A 134 -3.89 20.03 13.10
CA PHE A 134 -2.89 20.92 12.51
C PHE A 134 -2.82 20.83 10.98
N LEU A 135 -3.16 19.67 10.38
CA LEU A 135 -3.23 19.49 8.93
C LEU A 135 -4.38 20.30 8.34
N ALA A 136 -5.52 20.36 9.03
CA ALA A 136 -6.68 21.18 8.65
C ALA A 136 -6.41 22.70 8.69
N ALA A 137 -5.29 23.14 9.27
CA ALA A 137 -4.92 24.55 9.35
C ALA A 137 -3.86 24.97 8.32
N LEU A 138 -3.46 24.08 7.40
CA LEU A 138 -2.42 24.38 6.43
C LEU A 138 -2.94 25.32 5.32
N PRO A 139 -2.24 26.43 5.03
CA PRO A 139 -2.66 27.34 3.96
C PRO A 139 -2.46 26.67 2.59
N ALA A 140 -3.38 26.92 1.66
CA ALA A 140 -3.40 26.42 0.28
C ALA A 140 -3.64 24.91 0.13
N ILE A 141 -4.22 24.27 1.15
CA ILE A 141 -4.62 22.87 1.13
C ILE A 141 -6.12 22.85 1.36
N ASP A 142 -6.85 22.37 0.35
CA ASP A 142 -8.31 22.33 0.39
C ASP A 142 -8.78 21.15 1.26
N HIS A 143 -8.09 19.99 1.17
CA HIS A 143 -8.39 18.82 1.99
C HIS A 143 -7.14 18.29 2.72
N PRO A 144 -7.20 18.02 4.05
CA PRO A 144 -6.02 17.62 4.82
C PRO A 144 -5.35 16.30 4.35
N ASP A 145 -6.12 15.43 3.72
CA ASP A 145 -5.73 14.14 3.17
C ASP A 145 -4.81 14.28 1.95
N ASP A 146 -4.92 15.36 1.17
CA ASP A 146 -3.99 15.69 0.07
C ASP A 146 -2.52 15.66 0.54
N VAL A 147 -2.27 16.14 1.76
CA VAL A 147 -0.94 16.15 2.38
C VAL A 147 -0.46 14.74 2.68
N ILE A 148 -1.36 13.90 3.17
CA ILE A 148 -1.05 12.53 3.58
C ILE A 148 -0.75 11.69 2.34
N VAL A 149 -1.59 11.80 1.31
CA VAL A 149 -1.37 11.17 0.01
C VAL A 149 -0.08 11.67 -0.63
N GLY A 150 0.20 12.98 -0.57
CA GLY A 150 1.46 13.56 -1.02
C GLY A 150 2.68 12.98 -0.29
N LEU A 151 2.60 12.80 1.04
CA LEU A 151 3.65 12.16 1.83
C LEU A 151 3.83 10.69 1.46
N TYR A 152 2.75 9.94 1.23
CA TYR A 152 2.82 8.57 0.72
C TYR A 152 3.56 8.54 -0.62
N GLY A 153 3.22 9.45 -1.54
CA GLY A 153 3.89 9.61 -2.83
C GLY A 153 5.39 9.85 -2.68
N VAL A 154 5.82 10.74 -1.79
CA VAL A 154 7.25 11.02 -1.52
C VAL A 154 7.98 9.77 -1.02
N VAL A 155 7.38 9.02 -0.08
CA VAL A 155 7.97 7.78 0.46
C VAL A 155 8.10 6.72 -0.64
N VAL A 156 7.04 6.50 -1.41
CA VAL A 156 7.01 5.53 -2.51
C VAL A 156 8.01 5.90 -3.61
N ALA A 157 8.06 7.17 -4.02
CA ALA A 157 9.01 7.65 -5.03
C ALA A 157 10.46 7.51 -4.56
N SER A 158 10.75 7.84 -3.30
CA SER A 158 12.08 7.67 -2.71
C SER A 158 12.51 6.21 -2.66
N PHE A 159 11.60 5.31 -2.29
CA PHE A 159 11.83 3.86 -2.29
C PHE A 159 12.09 3.36 -3.71
N ALA A 160 11.22 3.69 -4.66
CA ALA A 160 11.35 3.30 -6.06
C ALA A 160 12.66 3.81 -6.68
N TRP A 161 13.04 5.06 -6.41
CA TRP A 161 14.30 5.64 -6.88
C TRP A 161 15.51 4.91 -6.33
N ARG A 162 15.54 4.64 -5.01
CA ARG A 162 16.63 3.92 -4.34
C ARG A 162 16.79 2.51 -4.89
N HIS A 163 15.68 1.83 -5.19
CA HIS A 163 15.66 0.44 -5.62
C HIS A 163 15.42 0.25 -7.13
N ARG A 164 15.56 1.30 -7.94
CA ARG A 164 15.30 1.27 -9.40
C ARG A 164 16.07 0.20 -10.17
N ALA A 165 17.23 -0.21 -9.67
CA ALA A 165 18.02 -1.30 -10.25
C ALA A 165 17.27 -2.65 -10.23
N LEU A 166 16.30 -2.84 -9.32
CA LEU A 166 15.46 -4.04 -9.28
C LEU A 166 14.57 -4.16 -10.53
N ALA A 167 14.15 -3.03 -11.09
CA ALA A 167 13.32 -2.95 -12.29
C ALA A 167 14.12 -3.01 -13.61
N ALA A 168 15.46 -3.03 -13.54
CA ALA A 168 16.31 -3.06 -14.72
C ALA A 168 15.99 -4.28 -15.61
N GLY A 169 15.73 -4.01 -16.90
CA GLY A 169 15.40 -5.02 -17.90
C GLY A 169 13.95 -5.50 -17.88
N THR A 170 13.09 -5.05 -16.96
CA THR A 170 11.65 -5.38 -16.97
C THR A 170 10.87 -4.58 -18.02
N PRO A 171 9.71 -5.06 -18.50
CA PRO A 171 8.84 -4.29 -19.36
C PRO A 171 8.48 -2.94 -18.72
N ARG A 172 8.61 -1.86 -19.48
CA ARG A 172 8.34 -0.49 -18.99
C ARG A 172 6.84 -0.13 -18.97
N ALA A 173 6.04 -0.83 -19.77
CA ALA A 173 4.63 -0.48 -19.97
C ALA A 173 3.81 -0.41 -18.66
N PRO A 174 3.89 -1.38 -17.73
CA PRO A 174 3.13 -1.29 -16.47
C PRO A 174 3.54 -0.10 -15.61
N TRP A 175 4.84 0.24 -15.59
CA TRP A 175 5.34 1.40 -14.85
C TRP A 175 4.87 2.72 -15.45
N LEU A 176 4.83 2.80 -16.78
CA LEU A 176 4.30 3.97 -17.47
C LEU A 176 2.80 4.14 -17.23
N VAL A 177 2.02 3.06 -17.26
CA VAL A 177 0.58 3.11 -16.94
C VAL A 177 0.38 3.58 -15.50
N CYS A 178 1.08 2.98 -14.54
CA CYS A 178 0.99 3.40 -13.14
C CYS A 178 1.37 4.87 -12.94
N ALA A 179 2.45 5.34 -13.58
CA ALA A 179 2.86 6.74 -13.49
C ALA A 179 1.85 7.70 -14.13
N ILE A 180 1.28 7.33 -15.29
CA ILE A 180 0.29 8.17 -15.99
C ILE A 180 -1.02 8.22 -15.21
N ALA A 181 -1.52 7.07 -14.74
CA ALA A 181 -2.77 7.03 -13.99
C ALA A 181 -2.64 7.73 -12.63
N GLY A 182 -1.51 7.57 -11.94
CA GLY A 182 -1.24 8.32 -10.71
C GLY A 182 -1.08 9.82 -10.93
N ALA A 183 -0.43 10.23 -12.03
CA ALA A 183 -0.36 11.65 -12.38
C ALA A 183 -1.73 12.23 -12.79
N PHE A 184 -2.61 11.39 -13.35
CA PHE A 184 -3.98 11.77 -13.67
C PHE A 184 -4.80 11.98 -12.40
N ALA A 185 -4.76 11.05 -11.43
CA ALA A 185 -5.45 11.19 -10.14
C ALA A 185 -5.02 12.47 -9.42
N VAL A 186 -3.71 12.67 -9.21
CA VAL A 186 -3.18 13.91 -8.60
C VAL A 186 -3.55 15.16 -9.42
N GLY A 187 -3.57 15.05 -10.74
CA GLY A 187 -3.93 16.17 -11.62
C GLY A 187 -5.41 16.53 -11.56
N HIS A 188 -6.29 15.56 -11.28
CA HIS A 188 -7.72 15.74 -11.09
C HIS A 188 -8.01 16.41 -9.74
N ASP A 189 -7.28 16.11 -8.67
CA ASP A 189 -7.40 16.87 -7.41
C ASP A 189 -6.98 18.34 -7.56
N LEU A 190 -5.91 18.58 -8.31
CA LEU A 190 -5.34 19.92 -8.47
C LEU A 190 -6.10 20.80 -9.47
N LEU A 191 -6.94 20.22 -10.32
CA LEU A 191 -7.67 20.93 -11.36
C LEU A 191 -9.15 20.60 -11.19
N PRO A 192 -10.08 21.58 -11.11
CA PRO A 192 -11.51 21.31 -10.89
C PRO A 192 -12.16 20.66 -12.13
N LEU A 193 -11.82 19.39 -12.37
CA LEU A 193 -12.23 18.57 -13.48
C LEU A 193 -13.32 17.65 -12.93
N HIS A 194 -14.55 17.79 -13.40
CA HIS A 194 -15.66 16.93 -12.99
C HIS A 194 -15.57 15.55 -13.69
N LEU A 195 -14.53 14.77 -13.38
CA LEU A 195 -14.19 13.49 -14.03
C LEU A 195 -14.05 12.32 -13.04
N ASP A 196 -14.86 12.29 -11.99
CA ASP A 196 -14.78 11.33 -10.87
C ASP A 196 -14.75 9.86 -11.34
N ALA A 197 -15.59 9.50 -12.31
CA ALA A 197 -15.58 8.13 -12.88
C ALA A 197 -14.27 7.77 -13.64
N ALA A 198 -13.59 8.77 -14.21
CA ALA A 198 -12.31 8.55 -14.87
C ALA A 198 -11.16 8.44 -13.87
N GLU A 199 -11.27 9.14 -12.74
CA GLU A 199 -10.35 9.07 -11.60
C GLU A 199 -10.38 7.66 -10.98
N GLU A 200 -11.56 7.19 -10.56
CA GLU A 200 -11.75 5.81 -10.06
C GLU A 200 -11.19 4.77 -11.03
N GLY A 201 -11.47 4.95 -12.34
CA GLY A 201 -10.94 4.08 -13.39
C GLY A 201 -9.41 4.13 -13.50
N ALA A 202 -8.81 5.31 -13.33
CA ALA A 202 -7.36 5.49 -13.35
C ALA A 202 -6.69 4.81 -12.15
N GLU A 203 -7.29 4.88 -10.96
CA GLU A 203 -6.79 4.20 -9.76
C GLU A 203 -6.77 2.68 -9.93
N VAL A 204 -7.88 2.11 -10.40
CA VAL A 204 -7.96 0.67 -10.70
C VAL A 204 -6.89 0.27 -11.71
N LEU A 205 -6.72 1.05 -12.78
CA LEU A 205 -5.68 0.80 -13.79
C LEU A 205 -4.27 0.91 -13.19
N ALA A 206 -4.01 1.87 -12.31
CA ALA A 206 -2.75 2.00 -11.59
C ALA A 206 -2.48 0.78 -10.70
N GLY A 207 -3.47 0.33 -9.92
CA GLY A 207 -3.36 -0.83 -9.05
C GLY A 207 -3.05 -2.12 -9.83
N LEU A 208 -3.77 -2.36 -10.93
CA LEU A 208 -3.54 -3.53 -11.80
C LEU A 208 -2.19 -3.46 -12.51
N ALA A 209 -1.78 -2.29 -12.98
CA ALA A 209 -0.48 -2.09 -13.61
C ALA A 209 0.68 -2.29 -12.61
N LEU A 210 0.52 -1.79 -11.38
CA LEU A 210 1.45 -2.02 -10.29
C LEU A 210 1.59 -3.52 -9.99
N LEU A 211 0.47 -4.25 -9.88
CA LEU A 211 0.48 -5.70 -9.68
C LEU A 211 1.21 -6.44 -10.79
N ALA A 212 0.95 -6.10 -12.05
CA ALA A 212 1.63 -6.70 -13.19
C ALA A 212 3.15 -6.40 -13.18
N GLY A 213 3.54 -5.14 -12.92
CA GLY A 213 4.93 -4.71 -12.85
C GLY A 213 5.72 -5.41 -11.73
N VAL A 214 5.15 -5.40 -10.52
CA VAL A 214 5.74 -6.02 -9.34
C VAL A 214 5.84 -7.53 -9.50
N SER A 215 4.79 -8.20 -9.98
CA SER A 215 4.80 -9.65 -10.23
C SER A 215 5.89 -10.04 -11.23
N THR A 216 6.14 -9.20 -12.23
CA THR A 216 7.22 -9.40 -13.21
C THR A 216 8.59 -9.27 -12.58
N ILE A 217 8.82 -8.25 -11.73
CA ILE A 217 10.07 -8.08 -10.98
C ILE A 217 10.29 -9.28 -10.05
N ALA A 218 9.28 -9.63 -9.26
CA ALA A 218 9.33 -10.72 -8.29
C ALA A 218 9.65 -12.07 -8.97
N SER A 219 8.96 -12.38 -10.07
CA SER A 219 9.17 -13.62 -10.82
C SER A 219 10.59 -13.72 -11.37
N ARG A 220 11.13 -12.64 -11.92
CA ARG A 220 12.50 -12.60 -12.45
C ARG A 220 13.55 -12.76 -11.36
N ARG A 221 13.36 -12.12 -10.21
CA ARG A 221 14.28 -12.25 -9.06
C ARG A 221 14.26 -13.65 -8.47
N VAL A 222 13.11 -14.30 -8.46
CA VAL A 222 12.99 -15.72 -8.09
C VAL A 222 13.60 -16.64 -9.16
N GLN A 223 13.78 -16.22 -10.40
CA GLN A 223 14.42 -17.03 -11.44
C GLN A 223 15.94 -16.79 -11.57
N SER A 224 16.44 -15.62 -11.17
CA SER A 224 17.87 -15.34 -11.15
C SER A 224 18.57 -16.29 -10.18
N ARG A 225 19.54 -17.06 -10.70
CA ARG A 225 20.42 -17.89 -9.86
C ARG A 225 21.23 -16.96 -8.95
N PRO A 226 21.54 -17.38 -7.71
CA PRO A 226 22.56 -16.70 -6.92
C PRO A 226 23.84 -16.69 -7.76
N SER A 227 24.40 -15.50 -8.00
CA SER A 227 25.77 -15.42 -8.49
C SER A 227 26.64 -16.16 -7.49
N ALA A 228 27.37 -17.17 -7.95
CA ALA A 228 28.37 -17.85 -7.13
C ALA A 228 29.42 -16.80 -6.74
N GLY A 229 29.27 -16.26 -5.53
CA GLY A 229 30.24 -15.37 -4.89
C GLY A 229 31.36 -16.16 -4.27
#